data_AF-A0A2U3I4S1-F1
#
_entry.id   AF-A0A2U3I4S1-F1
#
_cell.length_a   1.000
_cell.length_b   1.000
_cell.length_c   1.000
_cell.angle_alpha   90.00
_cell.angle_beta   90.00
_cell.angle_gamma   90.00
#
_symmetry.space_group_name_H-M   'P 1'
#
loop_
_entity.id
_entity.type
_entity.pdbx_description
1 polymer ?
#
loop_
_entity_poly.entity_id
_entity_poly.type
_entity_poly.pdbx_seq_one_letter_code
_entity_poly.pdbx_strand_id
1 'polypeptide(L)'
;MKFGSLMLTLSASAMLAACASPASRFYTLGGGDARAVPSTQASFYFELAPVDVPQQVAKNQLVVQTSPAQVRVLEDERWASLPGDEVRRALSADLTQQLGAIDVYGTPHPESVPVYRVKVNVQRFESWPGSQAVLDAVWSVRAAGSDTVLTCRTVAQERVDAGYDALVDGHRKAVDALASAISAGVRSLSALPSTAAGPAASAKSKGGANAKPATAPVLPCPSASAATTASAQ
;
A
#
# COMPACT_ATOMS: atom_id res chain seq x y z
N MET A 1 -45.89 -21.69 46.44
CA MET A 1 -44.82 -22.41 45.71
C MET A 1 -44.66 -21.97 44.24
N LYS A 2 -45.72 -21.57 43.51
CA LYS A 2 -45.62 -21.10 42.11
C LYS A 2 -44.84 -19.79 41.88
N PHE A 3 -44.87 -18.84 42.84
CA PHE A 3 -44.15 -17.57 42.72
C PHE A 3 -42.61 -17.70 42.78
N GLY A 4 -42.09 -18.69 43.52
CA GLY A 4 -40.64 -18.92 43.61
C GLY A 4 -40.06 -19.51 42.32
N SER A 5 -40.84 -20.36 41.63
CA SER A 5 -40.42 -20.95 40.36
C SER A 5 -40.37 -19.91 39.23
N LEU A 6 -41.26 -18.90 39.26
CA LEU A 6 -41.31 -17.82 38.28
C LEU A 6 -40.14 -16.83 38.44
N MET A 7 -39.75 -16.55 39.68
CA MET A 7 -38.57 -15.72 40.01
C MET A 7 -37.25 -16.42 39.61
N LEU A 8 -37.16 -17.74 39.77
CA LEU A 8 -35.96 -18.50 39.40
C LEU A 8 -35.74 -18.52 37.87
N THR A 9 -36.82 -18.65 37.09
CA THR A 9 -36.74 -18.60 35.61
C THR A 9 -36.39 -17.21 35.08
N LEU A 10 -36.86 -16.14 35.74
CA LEU A 10 -36.57 -14.76 35.30
C LEU A 10 -35.11 -14.37 35.59
N SER A 11 -34.57 -14.77 36.74
CA SER A 11 -33.13 -14.59 37.05
C SER A 11 -32.22 -15.39 36.11
N ALA A 12 -32.59 -16.62 35.76
CA ALA A 12 -31.82 -17.41 34.80
C ALA A 12 -31.78 -16.76 33.41
N SER A 13 -32.90 -16.17 32.96
CA SER A 13 -32.99 -15.48 31.66
C SER A 13 -32.16 -14.18 31.61
N ALA A 14 -32.13 -13.44 32.72
CA ALA A 14 -31.32 -12.21 32.83
C ALA A 14 -29.81 -12.49 32.83
N MET A 15 -29.38 -13.65 33.34
CA MET A 15 -27.97 -14.05 33.30
C MET A 15 -27.48 -14.41 31.89
N LEU A 16 -28.35 -14.86 30.98
CA LEU A 16 -27.96 -15.18 29.61
C LEU A 16 -27.74 -13.92 28.73
N ALA A 17 -28.47 -12.84 28.99
CA ALA A 17 -28.31 -11.58 28.25
C ALA A 17 -26.99 -10.86 28.57
N ALA A 18 -26.34 -11.19 29.69
CA ALA A 18 -25.05 -10.64 30.10
C ALA A 18 -23.84 -11.24 29.37
N CYS A 19 -24.04 -12.27 28.54
CA CYS A 19 -22.98 -12.94 27.76
C CYS A 19 -22.91 -12.51 26.29
N ALA A 20 -23.69 -11.53 25.84
CA ALA A 20 -23.63 -11.06 24.46
C ALA A 20 -22.35 -10.22 24.22
N SER A 21 -21.45 -10.71 23.36
CA SER A 21 -20.26 -9.99 22.90
C SER A 21 -20.61 -9.02 21.76
N PRO A 22 -19.97 -7.85 21.65
CA PRO A 22 -20.14 -6.98 20.48
C PRO A 22 -19.79 -7.71 19.18
N ALA A 23 -20.47 -7.38 18.09
CA ALA A 23 -20.14 -7.93 16.78
C ALA A 23 -18.86 -7.26 16.24
N SER A 24 -17.85 -8.06 15.91
CA SER A 24 -16.63 -7.55 15.28
C SER A 24 -16.81 -7.33 13.77
N ARG A 25 -16.21 -6.27 13.24
CA ARG A 25 -16.17 -5.94 11.81
C ARG A 25 -14.75 -6.02 11.28
N PHE A 26 -14.62 -6.52 10.06
CA PHE A 26 -13.33 -6.74 9.40
C PHE A 26 -13.24 -5.97 8.09
N TYR A 27 -12.14 -5.24 7.89
CA TYR A 27 -11.90 -4.37 6.75
C TYR A 27 -10.76 -4.87 5.88
N THR A 28 -10.89 -4.64 4.59
CA THR A 28 -9.84 -4.91 3.61
C THR A 28 -9.62 -3.66 2.75
N LEU A 29 -8.36 -3.39 2.40
CA LEU A 29 -8.03 -2.37 1.40
C LEU A 29 -8.18 -2.91 -0.02
N GLY A 30 -8.03 -4.23 -0.19
CA GLY A 30 -8.30 -4.92 -1.45
C GLY A 30 -9.79 -5.18 -1.65
N GLY A 31 -10.23 -5.28 -2.92
CA GLY A 31 -11.64 -5.58 -3.26
C GLY A 31 -12.48 -4.36 -3.62
N GLY A 32 -11.88 -3.35 -4.27
CA GLY A 32 -12.62 -2.34 -5.06
C GLY A 32 -13.57 -2.96 -6.06
N ASP A 33 -14.53 -2.17 -6.54
CA ASP A 33 -15.40 -2.54 -7.66
C ASP A 33 -14.62 -3.30 -8.73
N ALA A 34 -15.23 -4.34 -9.29
CA ALA A 34 -14.62 -5.22 -10.29
C ALA A 34 -13.94 -4.39 -11.38
N ARG A 35 -12.61 -4.26 -11.27
CA ARG A 35 -11.83 -3.32 -12.07
C ARG A 35 -11.60 -3.93 -13.44
N ALA A 36 -11.85 -3.16 -14.50
CA ALA A 36 -11.73 -3.63 -15.87
C ALA A 36 -10.32 -4.17 -16.14
N VAL A 37 -10.23 -5.33 -16.78
CA VAL A 37 -8.95 -5.94 -17.19
C VAL A 37 -8.28 -5.00 -18.20
N PRO A 38 -6.98 -4.66 -18.04
CA PRO A 38 -6.28 -3.82 -18.99
C PRO A 38 -6.35 -4.41 -20.40
N SER A 39 -6.70 -3.59 -21.40
CA SER A 39 -6.76 -4.02 -22.81
C SER A 39 -5.39 -4.20 -23.45
N THR A 40 -4.32 -3.72 -22.81
CA THR A 40 -2.96 -3.77 -23.31
C THR A 40 -2.04 -4.29 -22.21
N GLN A 41 -1.33 -5.37 -22.52
CA GLN A 41 -0.37 -5.98 -21.62
C GLN A 41 1.00 -5.30 -21.78
N ALA A 42 1.63 -4.93 -20.68
CA ALA A 42 2.99 -4.42 -20.66
C ALA A 42 3.99 -5.50 -21.09
N SER A 43 5.07 -5.08 -21.74
CA SER A 43 6.19 -5.96 -22.12
C SER A 43 7.21 -6.17 -20.98
N PHE A 44 6.79 -5.97 -19.73
CA PHE A 44 7.62 -6.08 -18.53
C PHE A 44 6.79 -6.62 -17.36
N TYR A 45 7.48 -7.11 -16.34
CA TYR A 45 6.90 -7.45 -15.03
C TYR A 45 7.31 -6.41 -13.98
N PHE A 46 6.64 -6.44 -12.84
CA PHE A 46 7.10 -5.75 -11.64
C PHE A 46 7.16 -6.70 -10.46
N GLU A 47 7.93 -6.33 -9.44
CA GLU A 47 8.00 -7.04 -8.17
C GLU A 47 7.71 -6.05 -7.06
N LEU A 48 6.56 -6.17 -6.39
CA LEU A 48 6.26 -5.40 -5.19
C LEU A 48 6.71 -6.18 -3.96
N ALA A 49 7.80 -5.70 -3.34
CA ALA A 49 8.27 -6.23 -2.06
C ALA A 49 7.23 -6.03 -0.94
N PRO A 50 7.35 -6.75 0.20
CA PRO A 50 6.56 -6.47 1.38
C PRO A 50 6.60 -4.99 1.76
N VAL A 51 5.45 -4.47 2.18
CA VAL A 51 5.28 -3.06 2.54
C VAL A 51 5.46 -2.91 4.04
N ASP A 52 6.46 -2.12 4.44
CA ASP A 52 6.66 -1.77 5.85
C ASP A 52 5.64 -0.71 6.29
N VAL A 53 5.11 -0.87 7.51
CA VAL A 53 4.21 0.10 8.16
C VAL A 53 4.69 0.43 9.57
N PRO A 54 4.29 1.59 10.14
CA PRO A 54 4.69 1.96 11.50
C PRO A 54 4.20 0.94 12.53
N GLN A 55 5.05 0.59 13.50
CA GLN A 55 4.74 -0.43 14.52
C GLN A 55 3.47 -0.13 15.33
N GLN A 56 3.12 1.15 15.49
CA GLN A 56 1.90 1.57 16.17
C GLN A 56 0.62 1.01 15.51
N VAL A 57 0.63 0.83 14.18
CA VAL A 57 -0.51 0.29 13.42
C VAL A 57 -0.29 -1.14 12.95
N ALA A 58 0.87 -1.76 13.23
CA ALA A 58 1.19 -3.13 12.79
C ALA A 58 0.45 -4.20 13.62
N LYS A 59 -0.88 -4.14 13.62
CA LYS A 59 -1.81 -5.02 14.34
C LYS A 59 -3.14 -5.09 13.58
N ASN A 60 -3.92 -6.15 13.83
CA ASN A 60 -5.21 -6.29 13.17
C ASN A 60 -6.27 -5.34 13.72
N GLN A 61 -6.14 -4.77 14.92
CA GLN A 61 -7.07 -3.74 15.38
C GLN A 61 -6.92 -2.45 14.56
N LEU A 62 -8.04 -1.82 14.22
CA LEU A 62 -8.04 -0.50 13.62
C LEU A 62 -7.57 0.51 14.67
N VAL A 63 -6.50 1.24 14.35
CA VAL A 63 -5.97 2.31 15.21
C VAL A 63 -6.45 3.64 14.66
N VAL A 64 -7.09 4.44 15.53
CA VAL A 64 -7.60 5.76 15.18
C VAL A 64 -6.96 6.85 16.01
N GLN A 65 -6.76 8.02 15.41
CA GLN A 65 -6.28 9.20 16.08
C GLN A 65 -7.43 9.84 16.87
N THR A 66 -7.17 10.20 18.13
CA THR A 66 -8.09 10.98 18.98
C THR A 66 -7.58 12.39 19.21
N SER A 67 -6.26 12.60 19.07
CA SER A 67 -5.60 13.90 19.07
C SER A 67 -4.23 13.77 18.38
N PRO A 68 -3.48 14.86 18.14
CA PRO A 68 -2.12 14.78 17.59
C PRO A 68 -1.14 13.90 18.36
N ALA A 69 -1.39 13.64 19.65
CA ALA A 69 -0.51 12.86 20.51
C ALA A 69 -1.16 11.59 21.08
N GLN A 70 -2.39 11.26 20.67
CA GLN A 70 -3.12 10.11 21.22
C GLN A 70 -3.80 9.29 20.13
N VAL A 71 -3.63 7.98 20.26
CA VAL A 71 -4.34 6.96 19.48
C VAL A 71 -5.30 6.21 20.37
N ARG A 72 -6.34 5.66 19.76
CA ARG A 72 -7.21 4.63 20.34
C ARG A 72 -7.16 3.39 19.47
N VAL A 73 -6.95 2.25 20.10
CA VAL A 73 -7.05 0.92 19.47
C VAL A 73 -8.49 0.45 19.60
N LEU A 74 -9.10 0.05 18.49
CA LEU A 74 -10.49 -0.43 18.48
C LEU A 74 -10.51 -1.96 18.52
N GLU A 75 -11.16 -2.53 19.54
CA GLU A 75 -11.17 -3.98 19.74
C GLU A 75 -12.09 -4.72 18.77
N ASP A 76 -13.19 -4.09 18.35
CA ASP A 76 -14.22 -4.70 17.50
C ASP A 76 -14.11 -4.28 16.03
N GLU A 77 -13.29 -3.29 15.72
CA GLU A 77 -13.06 -2.80 14.36
C GLU A 77 -11.65 -3.23 13.94
N ARG A 78 -11.55 -4.13 12.97
CA ARG A 78 -10.29 -4.81 12.66
C ARG A 78 -9.99 -4.82 11.17
N TRP A 79 -8.73 -4.77 10.80
CA TRP A 79 -8.26 -5.20 9.50
C TRP A 79 -8.36 -6.73 9.37
N ALA A 80 -8.66 -7.20 8.17
CA ALA A 80 -8.75 -8.62 7.83
C ALA A 80 -7.37 -9.30 7.85
N SER A 81 -6.30 -8.54 7.59
CA SER A 81 -4.90 -8.93 7.79
C SER A 81 -4.09 -7.75 8.32
N LEU A 82 -2.79 -7.93 8.59
CA LEU A 82 -1.95 -6.83 9.07
C LEU A 82 -1.95 -5.68 8.05
N PRO A 83 -1.96 -4.40 8.47
CA PRO A 83 -2.04 -3.28 7.53
C PRO A 83 -0.98 -3.26 6.44
N GLY A 84 0.24 -3.75 6.70
CA GLY A 84 1.27 -3.92 5.67
C GLY A 84 0.84 -4.88 4.56
N ASP A 85 0.18 -5.98 4.91
CA ASP A 85 -0.34 -6.97 3.96
C ASP A 85 -1.55 -6.43 3.19
N GLU A 86 -2.44 -5.69 3.87
CA GLU A 86 -3.56 -4.98 3.25
C GLU A 86 -3.07 -3.98 2.20
N VAL A 87 -2.11 -3.12 2.56
CA VAL A 87 -1.54 -2.11 1.65
C VAL A 87 -0.82 -2.78 0.49
N ARG A 88 0.02 -3.79 0.74
CA ARG A 88 0.72 -4.52 -0.33
C ARG A 88 -0.28 -5.13 -1.31
N ARG A 89 -1.32 -5.80 -0.82
CA ARG A 89 -2.31 -6.48 -1.66
C ARG A 89 -3.09 -5.49 -2.52
N ALA A 90 -3.57 -4.41 -1.92
CA ALA A 90 -4.27 -3.35 -2.66
C ALA A 90 -3.36 -2.68 -3.69
N LEU A 91 -2.13 -2.33 -3.30
CA LEU A 91 -1.16 -1.69 -4.17
C LEU A 91 -0.74 -2.59 -5.35
N SER A 92 -0.52 -3.89 -5.13
CA SER A 92 -0.21 -4.85 -6.20
C SER A 92 -1.35 -4.94 -7.23
N ALA A 93 -2.60 -4.95 -6.76
CA ALA A 93 -3.78 -4.97 -7.64
C ALA A 93 -3.89 -3.67 -8.47
N ASP A 94 -3.71 -2.50 -7.83
CA ASP A 94 -3.78 -1.22 -8.51
C ASP A 94 -2.62 -1.04 -9.52
N LEU A 95 -1.39 -1.44 -9.16
CA LEU A 95 -0.24 -1.44 -10.07
C LEU A 95 -0.46 -2.37 -11.27
N THR A 96 -0.99 -3.57 -11.04
CA THR A 96 -1.34 -4.52 -12.11
C THR A 96 -2.31 -3.87 -13.11
N GLN A 97 -3.34 -3.21 -12.59
CA GLN A 97 -4.36 -2.55 -13.40
C GLN A 97 -3.82 -1.32 -14.14
N GLN A 98 -3.04 -0.48 -13.48
CA GLN A 98 -2.54 0.76 -14.06
C GLN A 98 -1.38 0.52 -15.05
N LEU A 99 -0.52 -0.47 -14.80
CA LEU A 99 0.62 -0.79 -15.67
C LEU A 99 0.26 -1.76 -16.78
N GLY A 100 -0.81 -2.56 -16.63
CA GLY A 100 -1.05 -3.72 -17.50
C GLY A 100 0.03 -4.79 -17.37
N ALA A 101 0.75 -4.79 -16.23
CA ALA A 101 1.87 -5.69 -15.93
C ALA A 101 1.49 -6.64 -14.79
N ILE A 102 2.23 -7.73 -14.63
CA ILE A 102 1.98 -8.72 -13.57
C ILE A 102 3.00 -8.53 -12.44
N ASP A 103 2.52 -8.58 -11.19
CA ASP A 103 3.38 -8.69 -10.01
C ASP A 103 3.94 -10.12 -9.91
N VAL A 104 5.24 -10.26 -10.12
CA VAL A 104 5.94 -11.57 -10.08
C VAL A 104 6.70 -11.79 -8.78
N TYR A 105 6.45 -10.98 -7.73
CA TYR A 105 7.13 -11.14 -6.45
C TYR A 105 7.02 -12.58 -5.90
N GLY A 106 8.17 -13.24 -5.74
CA GLY A 106 8.26 -14.62 -5.23
C GLY A 106 7.79 -15.70 -6.22
N THR A 107 7.54 -15.35 -7.48
CA THR A 107 7.08 -16.27 -8.53
C THR A 107 8.10 -16.32 -9.67
N PRO A 108 8.42 -17.51 -10.22
CA PRO A 108 9.31 -17.61 -11.38
C PRO A 108 8.77 -16.85 -12.59
N HIS A 109 9.66 -16.18 -13.33
CA HIS A 109 9.36 -15.47 -14.57
C HIS A 109 10.50 -15.68 -15.59
N PRO A 110 10.25 -15.51 -16.90
CA PRO A 110 11.31 -15.54 -17.91
C PRO A 110 12.40 -14.50 -17.63
N GLU A 111 13.67 -14.88 -17.74
CA GLU A 111 14.82 -13.98 -17.54
C GLU A 111 14.94 -12.92 -18.64
N SER A 112 14.34 -13.16 -19.81
CA SER A 112 14.38 -12.25 -20.97
C SER A 112 13.42 -11.06 -20.84
N VAL A 113 12.53 -11.06 -19.87
CA VAL A 113 11.53 -10.00 -19.68
C VAL A 113 12.02 -9.01 -18.61
N PRO A 114 12.05 -7.69 -18.89
CA PRO A 114 12.44 -6.69 -17.90
C PRO A 114 11.57 -6.75 -16.64
N VAL A 115 12.19 -6.58 -15.48
CA VAL A 115 11.50 -6.54 -14.17
C VAL A 115 11.79 -5.25 -13.45
N TYR A 116 10.73 -4.55 -13.01
CA TYR A 116 10.85 -3.35 -12.17
C TYR A 116 10.55 -3.69 -10.72
N ARG A 117 11.54 -3.54 -9.85
CA ARG A 117 11.42 -3.79 -8.41
C ARG A 117 10.94 -2.54 -7.71
N VAL A 118 9.83 -2.69 -6.99
CA VAL A 118 9.18 -1.65 -6.21
C VAL A 118 9.37 -1.96 -4.73
N LYS A 119 9.85 -0.97 -3.96
CA LYS A 119 9.85 -0.99 -2.50
C LYS A 119 9.04 0.17 -1.96
N VAL A 120 8.30 -0.06 -0.88
CA VAL A 120 7.48 0.95 -0.21
C VAL A 120 7.69 0.84 1.28
N ASN A 121 7.97 1.98 1.91
CA ASN A 121 8.05 2.14 3.35
C ASN A 121 7.07 3.23 3.77
N VAL A 122 6.00 2.83 4.46
CA VAL A 122 4.96 3.74 4.94
C VAL A 122 5.42 4.37 6.26
N GLN A 123 5.53 5.69 6.25
CA GLN A 123 5.91 6.51 7.40
C GLN A 123 4.69 6.88 8.26
N ARG A 124 3.55 7.13 7.61
CA ARG A 124 2.28 7.44 8.28
C ARG A 124 1.16 6.67 7.62
N PHE A 125 0.37 5.99 8.45
CA PHE A 125 -0.87 5.34 8.08
C PHE A 125 -1.88 5.65 9.18
N GLU A 126 -2.55 6.79 9.07
CA GLU A 126 -3.34 7.37 10.15
C GLU A 126 -4.82 7.44 9.77
N SER A 127 -5.66 7.09 10.74
CA SER A 127 -7.11 7.15 10.61
C SER A 127 -7.65 8.24 11.54
N TRP A 128 -8.16 9.35 11.01
CA TRP A 128 -8.78 10.43 11.77
C TRP A 128 -10.30 10.39 11.57
N PRO A 129 -11.08 9.84 12.51
CA PRO A 129 -12.52 9.65 12.34
C PRO A 129 -13.25 10.96 12.01
N GLY A 130 -14.08 10.96 10.96
CA GLY A 130 -14.83 12.13 10.51
C GLY A 130 -13.99 13.28 9.96
N SER A 131 -12.71 13.03 9.64
CA SER A 131 -11.79 14.05 9.16
C SER A 131 -11.00 13.56 7.96
N GLN A 132 -10.08 12.61 8.15
CA GLN A 132 -9.20 12.18 7.06
C GLN A 132 -8.55 10.80 7.26
N ALA A 133 -8.22 10.16 6.15
CA ALA A 133 -7.29 9.04 6.08
C ALA A 133 -5.96 9.56 5.50
N VAL A 134 -4.84 9.27 6.15
CA VAL A 134 -3.51 9.76 5.76
C VAL A 134 -2.58 8.60 5.44
N LEU A 135 -1.97 8.66 4.26
CA LEU A 135 -0.86 7.81 3.85
C LEU A 135 0.34 8.69 3.48
N ASP A 136 1.48 8.43 4.11
CA ASP A 136 2.76 9.04 3.78
C ASP A 136 3.77 7.93 3.58
N ALA A 137 4.30 7.79 2.37
CA ALA A 137 5.21 6.71 2.03
C ALA A 137 6.41 7.21 1.25
N VAL A 138 7.58 6.65 1.58
CA VAL A 138 8.77 6.70 0.74
C VAL A 138 8.81 5.42 -0.07
N TRP A 139 9.01 5.54 -1.37
CA TRP A 139 9.02 4.42 -2.29
C TRP A 139 10.15 4.54 -3.30
N SER A 140 10.58 3.41 -3.83
CA SER A 140 11.56 3.37 -4.90
C SER A 140 11.18 2.38 -5.98
N VAL A 141 11.61 2.69 -7.20
CA VAL A 141 11.53 1.82 -8.37
C VAL A 141 12.92 1.67 -8.94
N ARG A 142 13.30 0.43 -9.28
CA ARG A 142 14.55 0.14 -9.98
C ARG A 142 14.34 -0.95 -11.02
N ALA A 143 15.03 -0.88 -12.14
CA ALA A 143 15.09 -2.03 -13.05
C ALA A 143 15.99 -3.13 -12.45
N ALA A 144 15.61 -4.39 -12.59
CA ALA A 144 16.46 -5.52 -12.26
C ALA A 144 17.74 -5.48 -13.13
N GLY A 145 18.91 -5.67 -12.51
CA GLY A 145 20.20 -5.55 -13.20
C GLY A 145 20.69 -4.11 -13.45
N SER A 146 19.95 -3.09 -13.00
CA SER A 146 20.37 -1.68 -13.09
C SER A 146 20.65 -1.08 -11.72
N ASP A 147 21.66 -0.21 -11.66
CA ASP A 147 21.96 0.65 -10.50
C ASP A 147 21.12 1.94 -10.50
N THR A 148 20.32 2.16 -11.54
CA THR A 148 19.43 3.31 -11.64
C THR A 148 18.21 3.10 -10.75
N VAL A 149 18.06 3.98 -9.75
CA VAL A 149 16.94 3.95 -8.80
C VAL A 149 16.24 5.29 -8.80
N LEU A 150 14.92 5.27 -9.00
CA LEU A 150 14.04 6.40 -8.72
C LEU A 150 13.55 6.26 -7.28
N THR A 151 13.77 7.26 -6.42
CA THR A 151 13.26 7.28 -5.05
C THR A 151 12.40 8.51 -4.85
N CYS A 152 11.19 8.30 -4.34
CA CYS A 152 10.16 9.33 -4.23
C CYS A 152 9.40 9.24 -2.91
N ARG A 153 8.65 10.30 -2.63
CA ARG A 153 7.71 10.35 -1.50
C ARG A 153 6.34 10.73 -2.01
N THR A 154 5.32 10.03 -1.53
CA THR A 154 3.91 10.36 -1.76
C THR A 154 3.24 10.63 -0.43
N VAL A 155 2.51 11.74 -0.34
CA VAL A 155 1.63 12.07 0.78
C VAL A 155 0.22 12.21 0.24
N ALA A 156 -0.66 11.30 0.65
CA ALA A 156 -2.08 11.33 0.34
C ALA A 156 -2.88 11.60 1.61
N GLN A 157 -3.81 12.56 1.53
CA GLN A 157 -4.69 12.96 2.62
C GLN A 157 -6.11 13.04 2.08
N GLU A 158 -6.90 12.02 2.36
CA GLU A 158 -8.25 11.87 1.85
C GLU A 158 -9.23 12.31 2.92
N ARG A 159 -10.07 13.32 2.63
CA ARG A 159 -11.16 13.66 3.56
C ARG A 159 -12.17 12.53 3.59
N VAL A 160 -12.67 12.25 4.80
CA VAL A 160 -13.65 11.18 5.02
C VAL A 160 -14.80 11.70 5.88
N ASP A 161 -15.98 11.16 5.61
CA ASP A 161 -17.14 11.37 6.46
C ASP A 161 -17.04 10.56 7.77
N ALA A 162 -18.08 10.62 8.59
CA ALA A 162 -18.16 9.85 9.82
C ALA A 162 -18.26 8.33 9.53
N GLY A 163 -17.77 7.54 10.49
CA GLY A 163 -17.80 6.07 10.41
C GLY A 163 -16.50 5.46 9.92
N TYR A 164 -16.30 4.17 10.25
CA TYR A 164 -15.07 3.45 9.93
C TYR A 164 -15.02 2.97 8.48
N ASP A 165 -16.17 2.74 7.85
CA ASP A 165 -16.26 2.38 6.43
C ASP A 165 -15.73 3.52 5.55
N ALA A 166 -16.14 4.76 5.86
CA ALA A 166 -15.63 5.96 5.19
C ALA A 166 -14.12 6.15 5.38
N LEU A 167 -13.58 5.81 6.57
CA LEU A 167 -12.14 5.82 6.82
C LEU A 167 -11.39 4.81 5.95
N VAL A 168 -11.95 3.60 5.80
CA VAL A 168 -11.36 2.54 4.97
C VAL A 168 -11.40 2.94 3.50
N ASP A 169 -12.49 3.54 3.02
CA ASP A 169 -12.57 4.09 1.67
C ASP A 169 -11.58 5.24 1.44
N GLY A 170 -11.35 6.09 2.44
CA GLY A 170 -10.29 7.08 2.42
C GLY A 170 -8.90 6.45 2.27
N HIS A 171 -8.61 5.39 3.02
CA HIS A 171 -7.33 4.66 2.88
C HIS A 171 -7.19 3.99 1.51
N ARG A 172 -8.27 3.46 0.94
CA ARG A 172 -8.25 2.88 -0.42
C ARG A 172 -7.90 3.92 -1.48
N LYS A 173 -8.49 5.12 -1.40
CA LYS A 173 -8.14 6.26 -2.27
C LYS A 173 -6.68 6.69 -2.09
N ALA A 174 -6.20 6.72 -0.84
CA ALA A 174 -4.82 7.06 -0.55
C ALA A 174 -3.81 6.04 -1.12
N VAL A 175 -4.16 4.74 -1.11
CA VAL A 175 -3.37 3.69 -1.77
C VAL A 175 -3.40 3.81 -3.30
N ASP A 176 -4.55 4.12 -3.90
CA ASP A 176 -4.68 4.35 -5.36
C ASP A 176 -3.84 5.56 -5.82
N ALA A 177 -3.76 6.62 -5.01
CA ALA A 177 -2.88 7.76 -5.24
C ALA A 177 -1.39 7.36 -5.17
N LEU A 178 -1.00 6.51 -4.22
CA LEU A 178 0.35 5.93 -4.16
C LEU A 178 0.64 5.06 -5.38
N ALA A 179 -0.30 4.20 -5.78
CA ALA A 179 -0.19 3.35 -6.97
C ALA A 179 0.03 4.20 -8.24
N SER A 180 -0.72 5.30 -8.37
CA SER A 180 -0.59 6.24 -9.49
C SER A 180 0.80 6.86 -9.57
N ALA A 181 1.35 7.28 -8.43
CA ALA A 181 2.70 7.85 -8.35
C ALA A 181 3.78 6.80 -8.71
N ILE A 182 3.68 5.59 -8.17
CA ILE A 182 4.61 4.49 -8.46
C ILE A 182 4.52 4.08 -9.93
N SER A 183 3.31 3.98 -10.49
CA SER A 183 3.08 3.66 -11.91
C SER A 183 3.75 4.70 -12.82
N ALA A 184 3.66 5.98 -12.49
CA ALA A 184 4.39 7.03 -13.21
C ALA A 184 5.91 6.83 -13.11
N GLY A 185 6.40 6.45 -11.92
CA GLY A 185 7.80 6.08 -11.70
C GLY A 185 8.27 4.92 -12.57
N VAL A 186 7.52 3.82 -12.59
CA VAL A 186 7.81 2.63 -13.43
C VAL A 186 7.84 3.03 -14.91
N ARG A 187 6.82 3.75 -15.39
CA ARG A 187 6.77 4.20 -16.79
C ARG A 187 7.97 5.07 -17.15
N SER A 188 8.37 5.99 -16.26
CA SER A 188 9.53 6.86 -16.48
C SER A 188 10.83 6.07 -16.65
N LEU A 189 11.05 5.04 -15.82
CA LEU A 189 12.22 4.18 -15.93
C LEU A 189 12.15 3.24 -17.13
N SER A 190 10.94 2.80 -17.52
CA SER A 190 10.75 1.96 -18.70
C SER A 190 10.98 2.67 -20.02
N ALA A 191 10.83 3.99 -20.04
CA ALA A 191 11.11 4.82 -21.21
C ALA A 191 12.60 5.17 -21.35
N LEU A 192 13.42 4.94 -20.31
CA LEU A 192 14.86 5.18 -20.41
C LEU A 192 15.49 4.14 -21.35
N PRO A 193 16.45 4.55 -22.20
CA PRO A 193 17.19 3.60 -23.02
C PRO A 193 17.89 2.58 -22.11
N SER A 194 17.56 1.30 -22.26
CA SER A 194 18.33 0.22 -21.63
C SER A 194 19.73 0.19 -22.24
N THR A 195 20.69 0.86 -21.61
CA THR A 195 22.11 0.63 -21.88
C THR A 195 22.52 -0.74 -21.33
N ALA A 196 22.14 -1.80 -22.02
CA ALA A 196 22.67 -3.14 -21.82
C ALA A 196 22.57 -3.97 -23.12
N ALA A 197 23.60 -3.87 -23.98
CA ALA A 197 24.12 -4.95 -24.82
C ALA A 197 25.33 -4.47 -25.64
N GLY A 198 26.52 -4.50 -25.04
CA GLY A 198 27.79 -4.61 -25.75
C GLY A 198 28.57 -5.77 -25.12
N PRO A 199 29.26 -6.64 -25.89
CA PRO A 199 29.92 -7.81 -25.31
C PRO A 199 31.02 -7.34 -24.37
N ALA A 200 31.01 -7.88 -23.15
CA ALA A 200 32.07 -7.69 -22.16
C ALA A 200 33.38 -8.27 -22.71
N ALA A 201 34.20 -7.41 -23.33
CA ALA A 201 35.60 -7.72 -23.58
C ALA A 201 36.32 -7.70 -22.22
N SER A 202 36.78 -8.88 -21.80
CA SER A 202 37.58 -9.11 -20.60
C SER A 202 38.90 -8.34 -20.65
N ALA A 203 38.92 -7.08 -20.19
CA ALA A 203 40.15 -6.36 -19.90
C ALA A 203 40.53 -6.60 -18.43
N LYS A 204 41.51 -7.50 -18.21
CA LYS A 204 42.20 -7.63 -16.92
C LYS A 204 42.97 -6.34 -16.64
N SER A 205 42.40 -5.46 -15.82
CA SER A 205 43.14 -4.36 -15.20
C SER A 205 43.62 -4.79 -13.81
N LYS A 206 44.94 -5.02 -13.69
CA LYS A 206 45.66 -5.02 -12.41
C LYS A 206 45.94 -3.57 -12.07
N GLY A 207 45.27 -3.03 -11.06
CA GLY A 207 45.55 -1.68 -10.57
C GLY A 207 44.75 -1.39 -9.32
N GLY A 208 45.39 -1.55 -8.16
CA GLY A 208 44.84 -1.04 -6.91
C GLY A 208 44.83 0.48 -6.94
N ALA A 209 43.64 1.06 -6.88
CA ALA A 209 43.44 2.46 -6.54
C ALA A 209 42.04 2.60 -5.94
N ASN A 210 41.95 3.25 -4.78
CA ASN A 210 40.70 3.66 -4.14
C ASN A 210 39.84 4.47 -5.13
N ALA A 211 38.90 3.81 -5.81
CA ALA A 211 37.89 4.49 -6.61
C ALA A 211 36.85 5.06 -5.65
N LYS A 212 36.86 6.39 -5.50
CA LYS A 212 35.78 7.13 -4.83
C LYS A 212 34.45 6.76 -5.51
N PRO A 213 33.42 6.30 -4.77
CA PRO A 213 32.16 5.93 -5.41
C PRO A 213 31.61 7.13 -6.18
N ALA A 214 31.41 6.95 -7.48
CA ALA A 214 30.76 7.96 -8.32
C ALA A 214 29.35 8.18 -7.77
N THR A 215 29.01 9.43 -7.47
CA THR A 215 27.69 9.81 -6.98
C THR A 215 26.67 9.53 -8.08
N ALA A 216 25.83 8.52 -7.91
CA ALA A 216 24.72 8.26 -8.82
C ALA A 216 23.76 9.48 -8.80
N PRO A 217 23.28 9.95 -9.96
CA PRO A 217 22.39 11.10 -10.03
C PRO A 217 21.03 10.78 -9.40
N VAL A 218 20.49 11.71 -8.61
CA VAL A 218 19.13 11.59 -8.05
C VAL A 218 18.13 11.86 -9.17
N LEU A 219 17.34 10.86 -9.53
CA LEU A 219 16.27 11.03 -10.51
C LEU A 219 15.11 11.84 -9.90
N PRO A 220 14.57 12.84 -10.61
CA PRO A 220 13.42 13.60 -10.14
C PRO A 220 12.18 12.70 -10.13
N CYS A 221 11.31 12.90 -9.15
CA CYS A 221 10.02 12.25 -9.12
C CYS A 221 9.17 12.71 -10.29
N PRO A 222 8.61 11.80 -11.10
CA PRO A 222 7.65 12.20 -12.10
C PRO A 222 6.50 12.86 -11.37
N SER A 223 6.13 14.07 -11.79
CA SER A 223 4.86 14.65 -11.37
C SER A 223 3.80 13.65 -11.82
N ALA A 224 3.07 13.05 -10.87
CA ALA A 224 1.77 12.49 -11.22
C ALA A 224 1.06 13.67 -11.86
N SER A 225 0.85 13.64 -13.19
CA SER A 225 0.24 14.77 -13.88
C SER A 225 -1.03 15.08 -13.12
N ALA A 226 -1.04 16.26 -12.50
CA ALA A 226 -2.20 16.77 -11.82
C ALA A 226 -3.25 16.94 -12.91
N ALA A 227 -4.12 15.96 -13.05
CA ALA A 227 -5.43 16.18 -13.62
C ALA A 227 -6.21 17.01 -12.60
N THR A 228 -5.85 18.29 -12.48
CA THR A 228 -6.59 19.28 -11.70
C THR A 228 -6.84 20.50 -12.59
N THR A 229 -8.09 20.98 -12.51
CA THR A 229 -8.78 22.10 -13.20
C THR A 229 -9.53 21.69 -14.47
N ALA A 230 -10.84 21.94 -14.64
CA ALA A 230 -11.90 22.69 -13.93
C ALA A 230 -13.27 22.12 -14.43
N SER A 231 -14.48 22.34 -13.91
CA SER A 231 -15.17 23.44 -13.20
C SER A 231 -16.42 22.81 -12.53
N ALA A 232 -16.80 23.15 -11.29
CA ALA A 232 -17.74 24.23 -11.00
C ALA A 232 -18.89 24.38 -12.02
N GLN A 233 -19.99 23.68 -11.77
CA GLN A 233 -21.34 24.25 -11.75
C GLN A 233 -22.27 23.36 -10.91
#